data_AF-A0A4D7AVH0-F1
#
_entry.id   AF-A0A4D7AVH0-F1
#
_cell.length_a   1.000
_cell.length_b   1.000
_cell.length_c   1.000
_cell.angle_alpha   90.00
_cell.angle_beta   90.00
_cell.angle_gamma   90.00
#
_symmetry.space_group_name_H-M   'P 1'
#
loop_
_entity.id
_entity.type
_entity.pdbx_description
1 polymer ?
#
loop_
_entity_poly.entity_id
_entity_poly.type
_entity_poly.pdbx_seq_one_letter_code
_entity_poly.pdbx_strand_id
1 'polypeptide(L)'
;MRIYAVFGDNAVMIEYSYEHARYCLHKYFRGAHYTKAFGSIAEATAEATDHLWEIAPLNRAIPEFLKPGKIYFANKLPLNTQGE
;
A
#
# COMPACT_ATOMS: atom_id res chain seq x y z
N MET A 1 -16.70 15.73 4.04
CA MET A 1 -15.30 15.57 3.59
C MET A 1 -15.18 14.18 3.00
N ARG A 2 -14.60 14.01 1.81
CA ARG A 2 -14.39 12.68 1.20
C ARG A 2 -12.94 12.29 1.40
N ILE A 3 -12.73 11.02 1.74
CA ILE A 3 -11.41 10.42 1.89
C ILE A 3 -11.24 9.43 0.75
N TYR A 4 -10.09 9.42 0.12
CA TYR A 4 -9.78 8.59 -1.02
C TYR A 4 -8.71 7.59 -0.61
N ALA A 5 -8.93 6.31 -0.84
CA ALA A 5 -7.86 5.33 -0.74
C ALA A 5 -7.48 4.83 -2.13
N VAL A 6 -6.18 4.73 -2.36
CA VAL A 6 -5.56 4.15 -3.54
C VAL A 6 -5.08 2.77 -3.16
N PHE A 7 -5.57 1.76 -3.86
CA PHE A 7 -5.22 0.36 -3.67
C PHE A 7 -4.43 -0.12 -4.88
N GLY A 8 -3.41 -0.92 -4.66
CA GLY A 8 -2.80 -1.69 -5.73
C GLY A 8 -2.04 -2.90 -5.22
N ASP A 9 -1.42 -3.62 -6.13
CA ASP A 9 -0.80 -4.91 -5.85
C ASP A 9 0.41 -4.81 -4.89
N ASN A 10 0.99 -3.63 -4.75
CA ASN A 10 2.23 -3.41 -4.00
C ASN A 10 2.11 -2.46 -2.80
N ALA A 11 0.99 -1.75 -2.66
CA ALA A 11 0.83 -0.71 -1.65
C ALA A 11 -0.65 -0.34 -1.46
N VAL A 12 -0.91 0.44 -0.39
CA VAL A 12 -2.15 1.20 -0.18
C VAL A 12 -1.78 2.60 0.29
N MET A 13 -2.58 3.62 -0.06
CA MET A 13 -2.39 4.99 0.38
C MET A 13 -3.74 5.66 0.64
N ILE A 14 -3.86 6.44 1.71
CA ILE A 14 -5.07 7.20 2.06
C ILE A 14 -4.79 8.69 1.88
N GLU A 15 -5.69 9.39 1.20
CA GLU A 15 -5.56 10.80 0.81
C GLU A 15 -6.85 11.57 1.01
N TYR A 16 -6.70 12.86 1.31
CA TYR A 16 -7.84 13.78 1.44
C TYR A 16 -8.14 14.55 0.14
N SER A 17 -7.27 14.44 -0.86
CA SER A 17 -7.40 15.07 -2.17
C SER A 17 -7.48 14.02 -3.26
N TYR A 18 -8.53 14.09 -4.08
CA TYR A 18 -8.71 13.20 -5.23
C TYR A 18 -7.57 13.36 -6.26
N GLU A 19 -7.18 14.60 -6.55
CA GLU A 19 -6.10 14.88 -7.49
C GLU A 19 -4.77 14.31 -7.00
N HIS A 20 -4.51 14.40 -5.69
CA HIS A 20 -3.30 13.82 -5.12
C HIS A 20 -3.35 12.29 -5.11
N ALA A 21 -4.52 11.69 -4.83
CA ALA A 21 -4.72 10.26 -4.94
C ALA A 21 -4.44 9.76 -6.38
N ARG A 22 -4.94 10.46 -7.40
CA ARG A 22 -4.68 10.16 -8.82
C ARG A 22 -3.20 10.29 -9.18
N TYR A 23 -2.55 11.36 -8.72
CA TYR A 23 -1.10 11.54 -8.91
C TYR A 23 -0.30 10.38 -8.32
N CYS A 24 -0.58 10.01 -7.08
CA CYS A 24 0.13 8.95 -6.40
C CYS A 24 -0.13 7.57 -7.01
N LEU A 25 -1.36 7.30 -7.43
CA LEU A 25 -1.74 6.10 -8.17
C LEU A 25 -0.86 5.93 -9.43
N HIS A 26 -0.65 6.99 -10.20
CA HIS A 26 0.18 6.91 -11.41
C HIS A 26 1.69 6.91 -11.15
N LYS A 27 2.15 7.46 -10.02
CA LYS A 27 3.57 7.63 -9.73
C LYS A 27 4.20 6.48 -8.92
N TYR A 28 3.47 5.95 -7.95
CA TYR A 28 4.03 5.05 -6.92
C TYR A 28 3.50 3.62 -6.99
N PHE A 29 2.30 3.42 -7.53
CA PHE A 29 1.67 2.12 -7.61
C PHE A 29 2.08 1.41 -8.90
N ARG A 30 2.24 0.09 -8.83
CA ARG A 30 2.58 -0.78 -9.96
C ARG A 30 1.56 -1.91 -10.04
N GLY A 31 1.40 -2.50 -11.23
CA GLY A 31 0.41 -3.56 -11.44
C GLY A 31 -1.03 -3.01 -11.46
N ALA A 32 -1.99 -3.86 -11.10
CA ALA A 32 -3.39 -3.47 -11.00
C ALA A 32 -3.57 -2.51 -9.82
N HIS A 33 -4.35 -1.46 -10.04
CA HIS A 33 -4.61 -0.45 -9.04
C HIS A 33 -5.93 0.29 -9.30
N TYR A 34 -6.55 0.79 -8.23
CA TYR A 34 -7.78 1.56 -8.30
C TYR A 34 -7.88 2.57 -7.15
N THR A 35 -8.81 3.52 -7.27
CA THR A 35 -9.15 4.48 -6.21
C THR A 35 -10.59 4.29 -5.77
N LYS A 36 -10.85 4.38 -4.47
CA LYS A 36 -12.19 4.35 -3.88
C LYS A 36 -12.37 5.52 -2.92
N ALA A 37 -13.59 6.05 -2.85
CA ALA A 37 -13.94 7.14 -1.95
C ALA A 37 -14.72 6.62 -0.73
N PHE A 38 -14.49 7.23 0.42
CA PHE A 38 -15.00 6.84 1.73
C PHE A 38 -15.63 8.03 2.45
N GLY A 39 -16.59 7.73 3.34
CA GLY A 39 -17.24 8.70 4.21
C GLY A 39 -16.42 9.06 5.44
N SER A 40 -15.54 8.16 5.89
CA SER A 40 -14.72 8.36 7.08
C SER A 40 -13.31 7.76 6.95
N ILE A 41 -12.38 8.24 7.79
CA ILE A 41 -11.01 7.71 7.83
C ILE A 41 -10.98 6.30 8.42
N ALA A 42 -11.88 6.00 9.34
CA ALA A 42 -11.97 4.68 9.96
C ALA A 42 -12.33 3.61 8.92
N GLU A 43 -13.32 3.87 8.07
CA GLU A 43 -13.69 2.96 6.96
C GLU A 43 -12.54 2.79 5.97
N ALA A 44 -11.92 3.91 5.55
CA ALA A 44 -10.79 3.87 4.62
C ALA A 44 -9.60 3.07 5.20
N THR A 45 -9.33 3.22 6.49
CA THR A 45 -8.23 2.52 7.17
C THR A 45 -8.51 1.03 7.34
N ALA A 46 -9.75 0.66 7.65
CA ALA A 46 -10.15 -0.75 7.75
C ALA A 46 -9.96 -1.46 6.41
N GLU A 47 -10.53 -0.92 5.32
CA GLU A 47 -10.41 -1.53 3.99
C GLU A 47 -8.97 -1.52 3.48
N ALA A 48 -8.20 -0.45 3.76
CA ALA A 48 -6.77 -0.41 3.46
C ALA A 48 -5.97 -1.51 4.16
N THR A 49 -6.32 -1.79 5.41
CA THR A 49 -5.68 -2.85 6.20
C THR A 49 -6.04 -4.22 5.66
N ASP A 50 -7.30 -4.47 5.32
CA ASP A 50 -7.75 -5.73 4.73
C ASP A 50 -7.04 -6.00 3.40
N HIS A 51 -6.97 -5.00 2.50
CA HIS A 51 -6.25 -5.13 1.23
C HIS A 51 -4.75 -5.38 1.44
N LEU A 52 -4.13 -4.72 2.43
CA LEU A 52 -2.74 -4.99 2.77
C LEU A 52 -2.54 -6.44 3.22
N TRP A 53 -3.48 -7.03 3.97
CA TRP A 53 -3.43 -8.44 4.35
C TRP A 53 -3.58 -9.39 3.16
N GLU A 54 -4.40 -9.03 2.17
CA GLU A 54 -4.58 -9.82 0.95
C GLU A 54 -3.32 -9.86 0.08
N ILE A 55 -2.64 -8.72 -0.08
CA ILE A 55 -1.43 -8.61 -0.91
C ILE A 55 -0.15 -8.90 -0.13
N ALA A 56 -0.19 -8.89 1.20
CA ALA A 56 0.96 -9.19 2.03
C ALA A 56 1.44 -10.60 1.69
N PRO A 57 2.72 -10.78 1.36
CA PRO A 57 3.27 -12.11 1.20
C PRO A 57 3.34 -12.77 2.59
N LEU A 58 2.26 -13.43 3.00
CA LEU A 58 2.06 -14.05 4.32
C LEU A 58 3.18 -15.05 4.68
N ASN A 59 3.87 -15.59 3.65
CA ASN A 59 4.95 -16.56 3.79
C ASN A 59 6.35 -15.97 3.52
N ARG A 60 6.51 -14.65 3.38
CA ARG A 60 7.86 -14.07 3.29
C ARG A 60 8.47 -14.02 4.69
N ALA A 61 9.55 -14.77 4.87
CA ALA A 61 10.40 -14.61 6.03
C ALA A 61 10.85 -13.15 6.11
N ILE A 62 10.40 -12.45 7.15
CA ILE A 62 10.95 -11.14 7.49
C ILE A 62 12.38 -11.39 7.97
N PRO A 63 13.41 -10.84 7.32
CA PRO A 63 14.78 -11.02 7.78
C PRO A 63 14.92 -10.63 9.25
N GLU A 64 15.65 -11.42 10.05
CA GLU A 64 15.76 -11.24 11.51
C GLU A 64 16.26 -9.86 11.93
N PHE A 65 17.01 -9.17 11.07
CA PHE A 65 17.49 -7.81 11.31
C PHE A 65 16.39 -6.74 11.19
N LEU A 66 15.26 -7.04 10.57
CA LEU A 66 14.08 -6.18 10.52
C LEU A 66 13.18 -6.47 11.73
N LYS A 67 12.95 -5.43 12.53
CA LYS A 67 12.13 -5.45 13.74
C LYS A 67 10.76 -4.86 13.42
N PRO A 68 9.65 -5.57 13.72
CA PRO A 68 8.31 -5.01 13.62
C PRO A 68 8.17 -3.68 14.39
N GLY A 69 7.37 -2.75 13.86
CA GLY A 69 7.13 -1.45 14.49
C GLY A 69 8.24 -0.41 14.28
N LYS A 70 9.21 -0.67 13.40
CA LYS A 70 10.26 0.30 13.01
C LYS A 70 10.07 0.77 11.57
N ILE A 71 10.34 2.04 11.32
CA ILE A 71 10.38 2.61 9.96
C ILE A 71 11.75 2.33 9.37
N TYR A 72 11.78 1.67 8.21
CA TYR A 72 13.00 1.36 7.46
C TYR A 72 13.03 2.16 6.16
N PHE A 73 14.12 2.87 5.91
CA PHE A 73 14.36 3.55 4.64
C PHE A 73 15.17 2.64 3.73
N ALA A 74 14.58 2.22 2.62
CA ALA A 74 15.26 1.44 1.60
C ALA A 74 15.40 2.28 0.33
N ASN A 75 16.64 2.42 -0.17
CA ASN A 75 16.92 3.15 -1.41
C ASN A 75 16.43 2.40 -2.66
N LYS A 76 16.23 1.08 -2.55
CA LYS A 76 15.66 0.21 -3.57
C LYS A 76 14.84 -0.88 -2.90
N LEU A 77 13.67 -1.19 -3.47
CA LEU A 77 12.89 -2.35 -3.03
C LEU A 77 13.64 -3.64 -3.42
N PRO A 78 13.69 -4.65 -2.53
CA PRO A 78 14.30 -5.92 -2.88
C PRO A 78 13.56 -6.53 -4.07
N LEU A 79 14.33 -6.93 -5.09
CA LEU A 79 13.79 -7.61 -6.26
C LEU A 79 13.31 -9.00 -5.83
N ASN A 80 12.19 -9.44 -6.39
CA ASN A 80 11.72 -10.80 -6.19
C ASN A 80 12.71 -11.74 -6.89
N THR A 81 13.48 -12.53 -6.14
CA THR A 81 14.41 -13.53 -6.70
C THR A 81 13.72 -14.82 -7.13
N GLN A 82 12.39 -14.90 -6.98
CA GLN A 82 11.59 -15.96 -7.61
C GLN A 82 11.23 -15.53 -9.03
N GLY A 83 12.12 -15.84 -9.96
CA GLY A 83 11.97 -15.55 -11.39
C GLY A 83 13.26 -15.79 -12.17
N GLU A 84 13.83 -16.99 -12.01
CA GLU A 84 14.52 -17.67 -13.11
C GLU A 84 13.53 -18.64 -13.78
#